data_AF-A0A2M7UYL8-F1
#
_entry.id   AF-A0A2M7UYL8-F1
#
_cell.length_a   1.000
_cell.length_b   1.000
_cell.length_c   1.000
_cell.angle_alpha   90.00
_cell.angle_beta   90.00
_cell.angle_gamma   90.00
#
_symmetry.space_group_name_H-M   'P 1'
#
loop_
_entity.id
_entity.type
_entity.pdbx_description
1 polymer ?
#
loop_
_entity_poly.entity_id
_entity_poly.type
_entity_poly.pdbx_seq_one_letter_code
_entity_poly.pdbx_strand_id
1 'polypeptide(L)'
;MKTVLIVAAGSWGALRPEDEHYKMWVNYCKDIFERKGAKVIVVGAVEDVERRVEEKQVNAVIFISRGMLRTAEELAGRLPEGVRIILFTSLREDMERRTERIEVFDKLTTVADSKTREELLS
;
A
#
# COMPACT_ATOMS: atom_id res chain seq x y z
N MET A 1 -4.39 -18.76 1.23
CA MET A 1 -3.63 -17.93 0.28
C MET A 1 -3.83 -16.48 0.66
N LYS A 2 -2.77 -15.73 0.97
CA LYS A 2 -2.92 -14.33 1.39
C LYS A 2 -3.33 -13.47 0.19
N THR A 3 -4.32 -12.57 0.34
CA THR A 3 -4.68 -11.60 -0.71
C THR A 3 -4.24 -10.20 -0.31
N VAL A 4 -3.57 -9.49 -1.21
CA VAL A 4 -3.08 -8.13 -1.00
C VAL A 4 -3.70 -7.22 -2.05
N LEU A 5 -4.20 -6.06 -1.61
CA LEU A 5 -4.70 -5.01 -2.49
C LEU A 5 -3.65 -3.91 -2.60
N ILE A 6 -3.32 -3.49 -3.83
CA ILE A 6 -2.50 -2.31 -4.09
C ILE A 6 -3.41 -1.22 -4.63
N VAL A 7 -3.49 -0.11 -3.92
CA VAL A 7 -4.27 1.08 -4.28
C VAL A 7 -3.42 1.97 -5.18
N ALA A 8 -3.62 1.81 -6.50
CA ALA A 8 -3.01 2.62 -7.54
C ALA A 8 -3.89 3.83 -7.88
N ALA A 9 -4.27 4.60 -6.85
CA ALA A 9 -5.09 5.80 -6.96
C ALA A 9 -4.29 7.03 -6.51
N GLY A 10 -4.54 8.20 -7.11
CA GLY A 10 -3.86 9.44 -6.78
C GLY A 10 -2.51 9.62 -7.48
N SER A 11 -1.70 10.57 -7.02
CA SER A 11 -0.39 10.89 -7.62
C SER A 11 0.75 10.77 -6.62
N TRP A 12 1.97 10.63 -7.14
CA TRP A 12 3.21 10.71 -6.38
C TRP A 12 4.04 11.90 -6.86
N GLY A 13 3.87 13.06 -6.22
CA GLY A 13 4.46 14.30 -6.72
C GLY A 13 3.91 14.63 -8.11
N ALA A 14 4.79 14.67 -9.12
CA ALA A 14 4.37 14.87 -10.51
C ALA A 14 3.93 13.56 -11.22
N LEU A 15 4.23 12.39 -10.64
CA LEU A 15 3.89 11.10 -11.23
C LEU A 15 2.41 10.78 -11.03
N ARG A 16 1.74 10.40 -12.10
CA ARG A 16 0.34 9.99 -12.15
C ARG A 16 0.23 8.50 -12.44
N PRO A 17 -0.93 7.87 -12.22
CA PRO A 17 -1.12 6.44 -12.50
C PRO A 17 -0.83 6.05 -13.96
N GLU A 18 -0.96 6.99 -14.89
CA GLU A 18 -0.68 6.76 -16.31
C GLU A 18 0.82 6.68 -16.62
N ASP A 19 1.68 7.27 -15.77
CA ASP A 19 3.12 7.36 -15.99
C ASP A 19 3.82 6.01 -15.81
N GLU A 20 4.83 5.76 -16.66
CA GLU A 20 5.58 4.50 -16.64
C GLU A 20 6.30 4.26 -15.32
N HIS A 21 6.92 5.29 -14.74
CA HIS A 21 7.57 5.18 -13.43
C HIS A 21 6.59 4.85 -12.28
N TYR A 22 5.34 5.30 -12.38
CA TYR A 22 4.31 4.93 -11.41
C TYR A 22 3.97 3.45 -11.54
N LYS A 23 3.74 2.97 -12.78
CA LYS A 23 3.46 1.57 -13.07
C LYS A 23 4.62 0.65 -12.68
N MET A 24 5.86 1.08 -12.90
CA MET A 24 7.05 0.36 -12.43
C MET A 24 7.04 0.17 -10.91
N TRP A 25 6.62 1.20 -10.16
CA TRP A 25 6.52 1.09 -8.71
C TRP A 25 5.39 0.14 -8.26
N VAL A 26 4.22 0.22 -8.89
CA VAL A 26 3.12 -0.74 -8.68
C VAL A 26 3.61 -2.17 -8.91
N ASN A 27 4.30 -2.41 -10.03
CA ASN A 27 4.82 -3.72 -10.40
C ASN A 27 5.90 -4.20 -9.43
N TYR A 28 6.78 -3.32 -8.97
CA TYR A 28 7.78 -3.65 -7.97
C TYR A 28 7.15 -4.15 -6.66
N CYS A 29 6.16 -3.41 -6.13
CA CYS A 29 5.42 -3.85 -4.95
C CYS A 29 4.71 -5.18 -5.21
N LYS A 30 4.04 -5.31 -6.36
CA LYS A 30 3.36 -6.54 -6.77
C LYS A 30 4.30 -7.74 -6.76
N ASP A 31 5.45 -7.64 -7.41
CA ASP A 31 6.45 -8.70 -7.51
C ASP A 31 6.96 -9.16 -6.13
N ILE A 32 7.16 -8.21 -5.20
CA ILE A 32 7.59 -8.51 -3.83
C ILE A 32 6.59 -9.45 -3.13
N PHE A 33 5.30 -9.12 -3.18
CA PHE A 33 4.26 -9.91 -2.50
C PHE A 33 3.94 -11.21 -3.24
N GLU A 34 3.94 -11.20 -4.58
CA GLU A 34 3.69 -12.41 -5.37
C GLU A 34 4.79 -13.46 -5.17
N ARG A 35 6.07 -13.05 -5.03
CA ARG A 35 7.18 -13.97 -4.70
C ARG A 35 7.01 -14.68 -3.35
N LYS A 36 6.18 -14.16 -2.45
CA LYS A 36 5.81 -14.80 -1.18
C LYS A 36 4.50 -15.61 -1.25
N GLY A 37 3.95 -15.79 -2.45
CA GLY A 37 2.73 -16.55 -2.69
C GLY A 37 1.45 -15.80 -2.35
N ALA A 38 1.50 -14.47 -2.23
CA ALA A 38 0.30 -13.66 -2.11
C ALA A 38 -0.36 -13.46 -3.48
N LYS A 39 -1.69 -13.46 -3.50
CA LYS A 39 -2.46 -13.00 -4.65
C LYS A 39 -2.58 -11.47 -4.58
N VAL A 40 -1.97 -10.77 -5.52
CA VAL A 40 -2.01 -9.31 -5.57
C VAL A 40 -3.10 -8.84 -6.52
N ILE A 41 -3.89 -7.87 -6.09
CA ILE A 41 -4.92 -7.21 -6.91
C ILE A 41 -4.65 -5.71 -6.87
N VAL A 42 -4.45 -5.12 -8.04
CA VAL A 42 -4.32 -3.67 -8.16
C VAL A 42 -5.72 -3.06 -8.33
N VAL A 43 -6.05 -2.06 -7.54
CA VAL A 43 -7.31 -1.29 -7.63
C VAL A 43 -6.99 0.16 -7.97
N GLY A 44 -7.78 0.76 -8.85
CA GLY A 44 -7.58 2.15 -9.32
C GLY A 44 -8.30 3.21 -8.48
N ALA A 45 -9.13 2.77 -7.53
CA ALA A 45 -9.98 3.63 -6.70
C ALA A 45 -10.01 3.11 -5.26
N VAL A 46 -10.14 4.00 -4.28
CA VAL A 46 -10.15 3.64 -2.84
C VAL A 46 -11.47 2.97 -2.48
N GLU A 47 -12.56 3.42 -3.10
CA GLU A 47 -13.93 2.92 -2.93
C GLU A 47 -14.04 1.44 -3.30
N ASP A 48 -13.20 0.98 -4.24
CA ASP A 48 -13.13 -0.43 -4.62
C ASP A 48 -12.51 -1.31 -3.53
N VAL A 49 -11.76 -0.74 -2.58
CA VAL A 49 -11.07 -1.51 -1.54
C VAL A 49 -12.08 -2.18 -0.60
N GLU A 50 -13.06 -1.43 -0.10
CA GLU A 50 -14.03 -1.94 0.89
C GLU A 50 -14.80 -3.12 0.33
N ARG A 51 -15.38 -2.96 -0.87
CA ARG A 51 -16.06 -4.04 -1.59
C ARG A 51 -15.19 -5.28 -1.74
N ARG A 52 -13.92 -5.11 -2.07
CA ARG A 52 -12.98 -6.24 -2.27
C ARG A 52 -12.59 -6.92 -0.96
N VAL A 53 -12.54 -6.18 0.14
CA VAL A 53 -12.27 -6.71 1.48
C VAL A 53 -13.47 -7.51 1.99
N GLU A 54 -14.70 -7.13 1.66
CA GLU A 54 -15.90 -7.90 2.01
C GLU A 54 -16.00 -9.20 1.19
N GLU A 55 -15.72 -9.14 -0.11
CA GLU A 55 -15.83 -10.28 -1.03
C GLU A 55 -14.70 -11.31 -0.88
N LYS A 56 -13.56 -10.93 -0.28
CA LYS A 56 -12.33 -11.74 -0.29
C LYS A 56 -11.65 -11.72 1.07
N GLN A 57 -10.94 -12.80 1.40
CA GLN A 57 -10.00 -12.80 2.52
C GLN A 57 -8.76 -11.95 2.19
N VAL A 58 -8.90 -10.63 2.29
CA VAL A 58 -7.82 -9.65 2.14
C VAL A 58 -7.06 -9.55 3.47
N ASN A 59 -5.73 -9.60 3.38
CA ASN A 59 -4.85 -9.53 4.54
C ASN A 59 -4.14 -8.18 4.64
N ALA A 60 -3.92 -7.51 3.50
CA ALA A 60 -3.27 -6.21 3.49
C ALA A 60 -3.81 -5.30 2.37
N VAL A 61 -3.83 -4.01 2.65
CA VAL A 61 -4.10 -2.92 1.70
C VAL A 61 -2.89 -2.02 1.67
N ILE A 62 -2.39 -1.73 0.47
CA ILE A 62 -1.15 -0.98 0.25
C ILE A 62 -1.47 0.30 -0.52
N PHE A 63 -1.19 1.44 0.09
CA PHE A 63 -1.23 2.73 -0.56
C PHE A 63 0.16 3.08 -1.08
N ILE A 64 0.27 3.32 -2.39
CA ILE A 64 1.55 3.58 -3.06
C ILE A 64 1.69 5.01 -3.58
N SER A 65 0.71 5.88 -3.29
CA SER A 65 0.67 7.28 -3.71
C SER A 65 0.98 8.21 -2.54
N ARG A 66 1.61 9.35 -2.83
CA ARG A 66 2.02 10.35 -1.83
C ARG A 66 0.79 11.10 -1.32
N GLY A 67 0.77 11.46 -0.03
CA GLY A 67 -0.32 12.26 0.56
C GLY A 67 -1.61 11.48 0.81
N MET A 68 -1.55 10.14 0.79
CA MET A 68 -2.70 9.27 1.03
C MET A 68 -2.91 8.93 2.51
N LEU A 69 -2.13 9.51 3.44
CA LEU A 69 -2.19 9.14 4.85
C LEU A 69 -3.59 9.32 5.43
N ARG A 70 -4.21 10.49 5.24
CA ARG A 70 -5.58 10.74 5.71
C ARG A 70 -6.59 9.75 5.12
N THR A 71 -6.48 9.48 3.82
CA THR A 71 -7.36 8.52 3.13
C THR A 71 -7.16 7.10 3.67
N ALA A 72 -5.92 6.71 3.96
CA ALA A 72 -5.60 5.44 4.59
C ALA A 72 -6.16 5.36 6.01
N GLU A 73 -6.13 6.44 6.81
CA GLU A 73 -6.72 6.52 8.15
C GLU A 73 -8.25 6.37 8.10
N GLU A 74 -8.91 7.10 7.21
CA GLU A 74 -10.35 7.03 7.01
C GLU A 74 -10.79 5.63 6.53
N LEU A 75 -10.00 4.98 5.68
CA LEU A 75 -10.25 3.60 5.29
C LEU A 75 -9.98 2.63 6.44
N ALA A 76 -8.90 2.83 7.21
CA ALA A 76 -8.55 1.99 8.35
C ALA A 76 -9.70 1.86 9.36
N GLY A 77 -10.36 2.97 9.68
CA GLY A 77 -11.50 3.00 10.59
C GLY A 77 -12.69 2.15 10.14
N ARG A 78 -12.80 1.84 8.83
CA ARG A 78 -13.90 1.08 8.23
C ARG A 78 -13.55 -0.39 7.96
N LEU A 79 -12.27 -0.71 7.81
CA LEU A 79 -11.82 -2.08 7.54
C LEU A 79 -11.78 -2.95 8.82
N PRO A 80 -12.04 -4.28 8.69
CA PRO A 80 -11.93 -5.22 9.80
C PRO A 80 -10.56 -5.19 10.49
N GLU A 81 -10.50 -5.45 11.80
CA GLU A 81 -9.28 -5.36 12.62
C GLU A 81 -8.13 -6.28 12.17
N GLY A 82 -8.39 -7.30 11.34
CA GLY A 82 -7.37 -8.20 10.80
C GLY A 82 -6.70 -7.76 9.51
N VAL A 83 -7.14 -6.65 8.90
CA VAL A 83 -6.56 -6.14 7.64
C VAL A 83 -5.43 -5.16 7.95
N ARG A 84 -4.22 -5.50 7.54
CA ARG A 84 -3.05 -4.61 7.64
C ARG A 84 -3.15 -3.48 6.61
N ILE A 85 -2.76 -2.28 7.00
CA ILE A 85 -2.72 -1.13 6.09
C ILE A 85 -1.31 -0.60 6.04
N ILE A 86 -0.77 -0.52 4.83
CA ILE A 86 0.60 -0.16 4.56
C ILE A 86 0.56 1.09 3.69
N LEU A 87 1.27 2.14 4.10
CA LEU A 87 1.40 3.37 3.33
C LEU A 87 2.87 3.54 2.93
N PHE A 88 3.13 3.54 1.63
CA PHE A 88 4.37 4.06 1.10
C PHE A 88 4.24 5.56 0.90
N THR A 89 5.20 6.31 1.45
CA THR A 89 5.31 7.75 1.29
C THR A 89 6.78 8.15 1.16
N SER A 90 7.03 9.42 0.85
CA SER A 90 8.34 10.07 1.10
C SER A 90 8.11 11.45 1.74
N LEU A 91 6.93 11.65 2.33
CA LEU A 91 6.62 12.82 3.13
C LEU A 91 7.13 12.60 4.55
N ARG A 92 8.03 13.49 4.99
CA ARG A 92 8.58 13.43 6.35
C ARG A 92 7.51 13.50 7.43
N GLU A 93 6.52 14.37 7.24
CA GLU A 93 5.37 14.51 8.15
C GLU A 93 4.57 13.21 8.29
N ASP A 94 4.35 12.47 7.20
CA ASP A 94 3.64 11.18 7.24
C ASP A 94 4.45 10.14 8.02
N MET A 95 5.78 10.12 7.82
CA MET A 95 6.68 9.16 8.49
C MET A 95 6.84 9.44 9.98
N GLU A 96 6.80 10.70 10.40
CA GLU A 96 6.93 11.09 11.81
C GLU A 96 5.61 10.97 12.57
N ARG A 97 4.48 10.91 11.87
CA ARG A 97 3.16 10.81 12.48
C ARG A 97 2.91 9.41 13.02
N ARG A 98 2.61 9.31 14.31
CA ARG A 98 2.15 8.06 14.93
C ARG A 98 0.75 7.74 14.41
N THR A 99 0.57 6.54 13.88
CA THR A 99 -0.72 5.99 13.51
C THR A 99 -0.90 4.64 14.17
N GLU A 100 -2.12 4.34 14.61
CA GLU A 100 -2.40 3.13 15.39
C GLU A 100 -2.62 1.90 14.51
N ARG A 101 -3.08 2.10 13.27
CA ARG A 101 -3.49 1.03 12.35
C ARG A 101 -2.78 1.04 10.99
N ILE A 102 -1.79 1.91 10.81
CA ILE A 102 -1.10 2.10 9.52
C ILE A 102 0.40 1.92 9.71
N GLU A 103 1.00 1.09 8.89
CA GLU A 103 2.43 0.92 8.81
C GLU A 103 2.95 1.86 7.71
N VAL A 104 3.70 2.90 8.10
CA VAL A 104 4.23 3.90 7.17
C VAL A 104 5.68 3.55 6.81
N PHE A 105 5.95 3.42 5.52
CA PHE A 105 7.26 3.11 4.98
C PHE A 105 7.73 4.20 4.01
N ASP A 106 9.02 4.52 4.08
CA ASP A 106 9.66 5.33 3.05
C ASP A 106 9.89 4.49 1.79
N LYS A 107 9.42 4.99 0.64
CA LYS A 107 9.60 4.32 -0.65
C LYS A 107 11.08 4.13 -1.00
N LEU A 108 11.91 5.17 -0.83
CA LEU A 108 13.31 5.13 -1.27
C LEU A 108 14.10 4.11 -0.45
N THR A 109 13.88 4.11 0.86
CA THR A 109 14.46 3.15 1.79
C THR A 109 14.01 1.73 1.47
N THR A 110 12.73 1.52 1.16
CA THR A 110 12.20 0.19 0.79
C THR A 110 12.83 -0.40 -0.47
N VAL A 111 13.22 0.45 -1.42
CA VAL A 111 13.96 0.00 -2.63
C VAL A 111 15.40 -0.35 -2.29
N ALA A 112 16.04 0.46 -1.44
CA ALA A 112 17.45 0.36 -1.13
C ALA A 112 17.80 -0.75 -0.11
N ASP A 113 16.92 -1.01 0.86
CA ASP A 113 17.21 -1.88 2.01
C ASP A 113 16.51 -3.25 1.92
N SER A 114 17.27 -4.33 2.06
CA SER A 114 16.72 -5.70 2.18
C SER A 114 15.97 -5.92 3.48
N LYS A 115 16.36 -5.26 4.58
CA LYS A 115 15.73 -5.47 5.88
C LYS A 115 14.31 -4.90 5.91
N THR A 116 14.11 -3.67 5.45
CA THR A 116 12.77 -3.08 5.31
C THR A 116 11.86 -3.93 4.42
N ARG A 117 12.41 -4.56 3.37
CA ARG A 117 11.65 -5.50 2.53
C ARG A 117 11.24 -6.77 3.27
N GLU A 118 12.05 -7.28 4.18
CA GLU A 118 11.68 -8.44 4.99
C GLU A 118 10.58 -8.10 6.00
N GLU A 119 10.64 -6.93 6.65
CA GLU A 119 9.60 -6.42 7.55
C GLU A 119 8.25 -6.23 6.85
N LEU A 120 8.29 -5.72 5.60
CA LEU A 120 7.10 -5.61 4.76
C LEU A 120 6.44 -6.97 4.46
N LEU A 121 7.24 -8.04 4.45
CA LEU A 121 6.83 -9.38 4.03
C LEU A 121 6.48 -10.33 5.19
N SER A 122 6.83 -9.99 6.43
CA SER A 122 6.45 -10.75 7.63
C SER A 122 4.96 -10.59 7.95
#